data_AF-A0A453N3S4-F1
#
_entry.id   AF-A0A453N3S4-F1
#
_cell.length_a   1.000
_cell.length_b   1.000
_cell.length_c   1.000
_cell.angle_alpha   90.00
_cell.angle_beta   90.00
_cell.angle_gamma   90.00
#
_symmetry.space_group_name_H-M   'P 1'
#
loop_
_entity.id
_entity.type
_entity.pdbx_description
1 polymer ?
#
loop_
_entity_poly.entity_id
_entity_poly.type
_entity_poly.pdbx_seq_one_letter_code
_entity_poly.pdbx_strand_id
1 'polypeptide(L)'
;GRLEALLFEAKGDWAEAERAYALILETNPFDQIVHKRKIAIAKAQGDMSLAVDYLNKYLELFMADHDAWRELAEIYVSLQMYKQAAFCYEELILAQPTIPLYHLAYAEVLYTLGGLENLQTAKKYYASTIQLTGGKNTRALFGVCLCSAAISQLTKGRNKEEESSELQSLAAEALMKDYKRRAPSMEALVAGMLKNMKLS
;
A
#
# COMPACT_ATOMS: atom_id res chain seq x y z
N GLY A 1 -1.48 26.73 25.17
CA GLY A 1 -0.10 26.39 24.69
C GLY A 1 -0.01 24.93 24.26
N ARG A 2 1.09 24.46 23.64
CA ARG A 2 1.18 23.07 23.10
C ARG A 2 0.87 21.96 24.12
N LEU A 3 1.36 22.10 25.36
CA LEU A 3 1.09 21.14 26.44
C LEU A 3 -0.38 21.11 26.85
N GLU A 4 -1.06 22.25 26.77
CA GLU A 4 -2.49 22.37 27.06
C GLU A 4 -3.33 21.67 26.00
N ALA A 5 -2.97 21.82 24.71
CA ALA A 5 -3.63 21.11 23.62
C ALA A 5 -3.51 19.57 23.77
N LEU A 6 -2.31 19.09 24.12
CA LEU A 6 -2.08 17.67 24.40
C LEU A 6 -2.85 17.18 25.63
N LEU A 7 -3.04 18.03 26.64
CA LEU A 7 -3.84 17.69 27.81
C LEU A 7 -5.33 17.53 27.45
N PHE A 8 -5.86 18.41 26.59
CA PHE A 8 -7.23 18.26 26.07
C PHE A 8 -7.38 17.00 25.21
N GLU A 9 -6.41 16.71 24.34
CA GLU A 9 -6.35 15.46 23.55
C GLU A 9 -6.40 14.23 24.47
N ALA A 10 -5.57 14.18 25.51
CA ALA A 10 -5.51 13.05 26.44
C ALA A 10 -6.80 12.86 27.26
N LYS A 11 -7.58 13.93 27.46
CA LYS A 11 -8.89 13.88 28.14
C LYS A 11 -10.04 13.52 27.20
N GLY A 12 -9.82 13.51 25.89
CA GLY A 12 -10.88 13.38 24.88
C GLY A 12 -11.68 14.67 24.64
N ASP A 13 -11.19 15.81 25.13
CA ASP A 13 -11.81 17.13 24.95
C ASP A 13 -11.44 17.70 23.57
N TRP A 14 -11.87 17.01 22.51
CA TRP A 14 -11.39 17.26 21.16
C TRP A 14 -11.61 18.68 20.65
N ALA A 15 -12.74 19.29 20.99
CA ALA A 15 -13.06 20.65 20.57
C ALA A 15 -12.10 21.68 21.18
N GLU A 16 -11.70 21.50 22.43
CA GLU A 16 -10.73 22.37 23.10
C GLU A 16 -9.32 22.15 22.55
N ALA A 17 -8.95 20.88 22.28
CA ALA A 17 -7.68 20.54 21.64
C ALA A 17 -7.56 21.21 20.25
N GLU A 18 -8.60 21.12 19.42
CA GLU A 18 -8.64 21.73 18.09
C GLU A 18 -8.52 23.26 18.14
N ARG A 19 -9.21 23.93 19.07
CA ARG A 19 -9.08 25.38 19.28
C ARG A 19 -7.67 25.76 19.74
N ALA A 20 -7.10 25.00 20.67
CA ALA A 20 -5.74 25.25 21.15
C ALA A 20 -4.69 25.05 20.04
N TYR A 21 -4.86 24.06 19.17
CA TYR A 21 -4.01 23.86 18.00
C TYR A 21 -4.18 24.94 16.94
N ALA A 22 -5.41 25.40 16.68
CA ALA A 22 -5.67 26.51 15.76
C ALA A 22 -4.91 27.79 16.18
N LEU A 23 -4.95 28.14 17.47
CA LEU A 23 -4.21 29.30 18.00
C LEU A 23 -2.69 29.17 17.83
N ILE A 24 -2.15 27.95 17.95
CA ILE A 24 -0.70 27.72 17.71
C ILE A 24 -0.37 27.96 16.23
N LEU A 25 -1.23 27.48 15.32
CA LEU A 25 -1.03 27.65 13.88
C LEU A 25 -1.22 29.11 13.42
N GLU A 26 -2.03 29.91 14.12
CA GLU A 26 -2.10 31.36 13.86
C GLU A 26 -0.76 32.06 14.10
N THR A 27 0.01 31.60 15.09
CA THR A 27 1.33 32.17 15.40
C THR A 27 2.44 31.52 14.58
N ASN A 28 2.35 30.21 14.32
CA ASN A 28 3.31 29.46 13.53
C ASN A 28 2.59 28.51 12.56
N PRO A 29 2.25 28.97 11.35
CA PRO A 29 1.49 28.19 10.36
C PRO A 29 2.19 26.91 9.89
N PHE A 30 3.52 26.83 10.05
CA PHE A 30 4.35 25.71 9.60
C PHE A 30 4.76 24.77 10.74
N ASP A 31 4.04 24.79 11.87
CA ASP A 31 4.26 23.82 12.96
C ASP A 31 3.82 22.41 12.54
N GLN A 32 4.76 21.65 12.00
CA GLN A 32 4.56 20.29 11.48
C GLN A 32 3.96 19.35 12.54
N ILE A 33 4.34 19.51 13.82
CA ILE A 33 3.86 18.67 14.91
C ILE A 33 2.36 18.90 15.12
N VAL A 34 1.93 20.16 15.10
CA VAL A 34 0.51 20.51 15.28
C VAL A 34 -0.34 19.97 14.14
N HIS A 35 0.11 20.12 12.89
CA HIS A 35 -0.61 19.53 11.75
C HIS A 35 -0.77 18.00 11.88
N LYS A 36 0.32 17.28 12.22
CA LYS A 36 0.26 15.83 12.46
C LYS A 36 -0.69 15.45 13.61
N ARG A 37 -0.76 16.28 14.67
CA ARG A 37 -1.70 16.05 15.78
C ARG A 37 -3.16 16.19 15.35
N LYS A 38 -3.49 17.17 14.51
CA LYS A 38 -4.84 17.33 13.97
C LYS A 38 -5.27 16.11 13.13
N ILE A 39 -4.37 15.60 12.28
CA ILE A 39 -4.59 14.35 11.52
C ILE A 39 -4.84 13.18 12.48
N ALA A 40 -4.02 13.03 13.52
CA ALA A 40 -4.18 11.96 14.51
C ALA A 40 -5.52 12.04 15.28
N ILE A 41 -5.97 13.24 15.64
CA ILE A 41 -7.27 13.45 16.29
C ILE A 41 -8.42 13.02 15.38
N ALA A 42 -8.42 13.45 14.11
CA ALA A 42 -9.45 13.05 13.15
C ALA A 42 -9.52 11.51 13.02
N LYS A 43 -8.37 10.85 12.92
CA LYS A 43 -8.29 9.38 12.89
C LYS A 43 -8.80 8.74 14.18
N ALA A 44 -8.45 9.28 15.35
CA ALA A 44 -8.88 8.76 16.64
C ALA A 44 -10.41 8.85 16.84
N GLN A 45 -11.04 9.85 16.22
CA GLN A 45 -12.51 9.99 16.19
C GLN A 45 -13.18 9.08 15.15
N GLY A 46 -12.40 8.41 14.30
CA GLY A 46 -12.90 7.60 13.19
C GLY A 46 -13.32 8.42 11.97
N ASP A 47 -13.08 9.73 11.95
CA ASP A 47 -13.38 10.60 10.82
C ASP A 47 -12.23 10.56 9.80
N MET A 48 -12.21 9.48 9.01
CA MET A 48 -11.20 9.25 7.99
C MET A 48 -11.28 10.26 6.84
N SER A 49 -12.47 10.83 6.57
CA SER A 49 -12.64 11.86 5.55
C SER A 49 -11.97 13.16 5.98
N LEU A 50 -12.16 13.58 7.23
CA LEU A 50 -11.46 14.75 7.78
C LEU A 50 -9.95 14.53 7.86
N ALA A 51 -9.50 13.31 8.20
CA ALA A 51 -8.08 12.97 8.19
C ALA A 51 -7.45 13.12 6.79
N VAL A 52 -8.16 12.71 5.73
CA VAL A 52 -7.75 12.94 4.32
C VAL A 52 -7.62 14.43 4.02
N ASP A 53 -8.61 15.24 4.40
CA ASP A 53 -8.56 16.69 4.15
C ASP A 53 -7.37 17.36 4.86
N TYR A 54 -7.08 16.96 6.10
CA TYR A 54 -5.92 17.45 6.83
C TYR A 54 -4.60 16.96 6.23
N LEU A 55 -4.51 15.71 5.79
CA LEU A 55 -3.33 15.16 5.13
C LEU A 55 -3.03 15.84 3.80
N ASN A 56 -4.05 16.10 2.97
CA ASN A 56 -3.88 16.82 1.71
C ASN A 56 -3.33 18.24 1.95
N LYS A 57 -3.95 19.01 2.86
CA LYS A 57 -3.44 20.35 3.25
C LYS A 57 -2.04 20.31 3.83
N TYR A 58 -1.73 19.27 4.60
CA TYR A 58 -0.40 19.07 5.15
C TYR A 58 0.65 18.80 4.06
N LEU A 59 0.33 17.96 3.08
CA LEU A 59 1.21 17.61 1.97
C LEU A 59 1.41 18.77 0.99
N GLU A 60 0.47 19.73 0.89
CA GLU A 60 0.70 21.00 0.19
C GLU A 60 1.85 21.82 0.82
N LEU A 61 2.08 21.69 2.12
CA LEU A 61 3.14 22.39 2.86
C LEU A 61 4.43 21.55 2.96
N PHE A 62 4.29 20.24 3.13
CA PHE A 62 5.37 19.31 3.47
C PHE A 62 5.43 18.13 2.49
N MET A 63 5.50 18.42 1.18
CA MET A 63 5.43 17.43 0.10
C MET A 63 6.50 16.32 0.16
N ALA A 64 7.64 16.56 0.83
CA ALA A 64 8.71 15.58 1.02
C ALA A 64 8.49 14.62 2.22
N ASP A 65 7.35 14.73 2.92
CA ASP A 65 7.01 13.83 4.02
C ASP A 65 6.40 12.52 3.50
N HIS A 66 7.27 11.55 3.24
CA HIS A 66 6.90 10.23 2.72
C HIS A 66 6.01 9.43 3.68
N ASP A 67 6.12 9.64 5.00
CA ASP A 67 5.26 8.95 5.96
C ASP A 67 3.82 9.46 5.85
N ALA A 68 3.63 10.76 5.62
CA ALA A 68 2.31 11.33 5.39
C ALA A 68 1.69 10.86 4.06
N TRP A 69 2.48 10.76 2.98
CA TRP A 69 2.01 10.15 1.72
C TRP A 69 1.58 8.70 1.89
N ARG A 70 2.34 7.91 2.65
CA ARG A 70 2.00 6.52 2.97
C ARG A 70 0.71 6.44 3.77
N GLU A 71 0.59 7.26 4.81
CA GLU A 71 -0.61 7.30 5.66
C GLU A 71 -1.86 7.69 4.85
N LEU A 72 -1.74 8.67 3.96
CA LEU A 72 -2.82 9.05 3.04
C LEU A 72 -3.21 7.89 2.11
N ALA A 73 -2.24 7.18 1.54
CA ALA A 73 -2.49 6.02 0.71
C ALA A 73 -3.25 4.92 1.47
N GLU A 74 -2.84 4.61 2.69
CA GLU A 74 -3.48 3.59 3.55
C GLU A 74 -4.92 3.98 3.92
N ILE A 75 -5.18 5.25 4.21
CA ILE A 75 -6.54 5.74 4.44
C ILE A 75 -7.37 5.61 3.16
N TYR A 76 -6.86 6.01 2.00
CA TYR A 76 -7.57 5.82 0.73
C TYR A 76 -7.89 4.35 0.43
N VAL A 77 -6.98 3.42 0.74
CA VAL A 77 -7.25 1.97 0.63
C VAL A 77 -8.40 1.57 1.57
N SER A 78 -8.40 2.04 2.82
CA SER A 78 -9.47 1.73 3.78
C SER A 78 -10.85 2.25 3.35
N LEU A 79 -10.87 3.36 2.61
CA LEU A 79 -12.05 3.99 2.03
C LEU A 79 -12.40 3.45 0.63
N GLN A 80 -11.68 2.43 0.13
CA GLN A 80 -11.84 1.86 -1.21
C GLN A 80 -11.61 2.87 -2.36
N MET A 81 -10.90 3.96 -2.08
CA MET A 81 -10.51 5.01 -3.03
C MET A 81 -9.21 4.62 -3.74
N TYR A 82 -9.22 3.49 -4.43
CA TYR A 82 -8.01 2.84 -4.94
C TYR A 82 -7.22 3.66 -5.97
N LYS A 83 -7.88 4.51 -6.76
CA LYS A 83 -7.18 5.38 -7.73
C LYS A 83 -6.35 6.45 -7.03
N GLN A 84 -6.88 7.03 -5.97
CA GLN A 84 -6.17 8.00 -5.14
C GLN A 84 -5.03 7.33 -4.36
N ALA A 85 -5.26 6.13 -3.82
CA ALA A 85 -4.20 5.34 -3.19
C ALA A 85 -3.05 5.01 -4.18
N ALA A 86 -3.39 4.65 -5.42
CA ALA A 86 -2.42 4.39 -6.48
C ALA A 86 -1.54 5.62 -6.73
N PHE A 87 -2.14 6.80 -6.87
CA PHE A 87 -1.42 8.07 -7.02
C PHE A 87 -0.44 8.32 -5.86
N CYS A 88 -0.87 8.14 -4.61
CA CYS A 88 0.02 8.31 -3.46
C CYS A 88 1.23 7.35 -3.49
N TYR A 89 1.03 6.10 -3.92
CA TYR A 89 2.14 5.15 -4.05
C TYR A 89 3.04 5.45 -5.25
N GLU A 90 2.53 6.03 -6.33
CA GLU A 90 3.35 6.52 -7.45
C GLU A 90 4.31 7.62 -6.99
N GLU A 91 3.81 8.61 -6.23
CA GLU A 91 4.64 9.67 -5.64
C GLU A 91 5.72 9.09 -4.71
N LEU A 92 5.36 8.09 -3.88
CA LEU A 92 6.31 7.41 -3.00
C LEU A 92 7.40 6.65 -3.78
N ILE A 93 7.05 5.96 -4.86
CA ILE A 93 7.99 5.23 -5.71
C ILE A 93 8.89 6.21 -6.47
N LEU A 94 8.34 7.33 -6.94
CA LEU A 94 9.10 8.38 -7.62
C LEU A 94 10.16 8.98 -6.68
N ALA A 95 9.80 9.25 -5.43
CA ALA A 95 10.71 9.80 -4.43
C ALA A 95 11.70 8.77 -3.87
N GLN A 96 11.27 7.51 -3.69
CA GLN A 96 12.05 6.45 -3.05
C GLN A 96 11.94 5.11 -3.80
N PRO A 97 12.57 4.99 -4.99
CA PRO A 97 12.36 3.86 -5.89
C PRO A 97 12.90 2.53 -5.39
N THR A 98 13.75 2.52 -4.35
CA THR A 98 14.39 1.32 -3.83
C THR A 98 13.68 0.69 -2.63
N ILE A 99 12.57 1.29 -2.15
CA ILE A 99 11.82 0.78 -1.00
C ILE A 99 10.82 -0.29 -1.46
N PRO A 100 11.04 -1.59 -1.16
CA PRO A 100 10.21 -2.67 -1.71
C PRO A 100 8.75 -2.59 -1.28
N LEU A 101 8.48 -2.01 -0.10
CA LEU A 101 7.14 -1.92 0.47
C LEU A 101 6.21 -1.02 -0.37
N TYR A 102 6.73 0.01 -1.04
CA TYR A 102 5.91 0.86 -1.91
C TYR A 102 5.51 0.12 -3.20
N HIS A 103 6.46 -0.59 -3.81
CA HIS A 103 6.19 -1.43 -4.98
C HIS A 103 5.16 -2.52 -4.66
N LEU A 104 5.27 -3.14 -3.49
CA LEU A 104 4.33 -4.17 -3.04
C LEU A 104 2.92 -3.61 -2.87
N ALA A 105 2.78 -2.50 -2.13
CA ALA A 105 1.48 -1.89 -1.87
C ALA A 105 0.83 -1.35 -3.15
N TYR A 106 1.61 -0.74 -4.04
CA TYR A 106 1.13 -0.29 -5.34
C TYR A 106 0.63 -1.46 -6.20
N ALA A 107 1.38 -2.57 -6.25
CA ALA A 107 0.96 -3.77 -6.96
C ALA A 107 -0.35 -4.35 -6.42
N GLU A 108 -0.57 -4.31 -5.11
CA GLU A 108 -1.82 -4.75 -4.46
C GLU A 108 -3.01 -3.86 -4.81
N VAL A 109 -2.81 -2.54 -4.81
CA VAL A 109 -3.83 -1.57 -5.23
C VAL A 109 -4.21 -1.78 -6.69
N LEU A 110 -3.22 -1.93 -7.58
CA LEU A 110 -3.46 -2.19 -9.01
C LEU A 110 -4.15 -3.55 -9.25
N TYR A 111 -3.73 -4.59 -8.53
CA TYR A 111 -4.40 -5.89 -8.61
C TYR A 111 -5.88 -5.78 -8.21
N THR A 112 -6.17 -5.01 -7.16
CA THR A 112 -7.53 -4.77 -6.66
C THR A 112 -8.36 -3.96 -7.65
N LEU A 113 -7.78 -2.94 -8.28
CA LEU A 113 -8.43 -2.18 -9.36
C LEU A 113 -8.79 -3.07 -10.57
N GLY A 114 -7.99 -4.10 -10.82
CA GLY A 114 -8.25 -5.09 -11.87
C GLY A 114 -8.21 -4.50 -13.28
N GLY A 115 -8.61 -5.30 -14.26
CA GLY A 115 -8.43 -4.95 -15.68
C GLY A 115 -7.04 -5.35 -16.18
N LEU A 116 -6.94 -5.63 -17.48
CA LEU A 116 -5.75 -6.24 -18.07
C LEU A 116 -4.48 -5.40 -17.86
N GLU A 117 -4.58 -4.10 -18.10
CA GLU A 117 -3.46 -3.17 -17.97
C GLU A 117 -2.96 -3.07 -16.51
N ASN A 118 -3.87 -2.87 -15.55
CA ASN A 118 -3.50 -2.81 -14.14
C ASN A 118 -2.90 -4.14 -13.66
N LEU A 119 -3.41 -5.29 -14.11
CA LEU A 119 -2.85 -6.60 -13.75
C LEU A 119 -1.46 -6.81 -14.32
N GLN A 120 -1.21 -6.38 -15.56
CA GLN A 120 0.13 -6.40 -16.17
C GLN A 120 1.10 -5.50 -15.40
N THR A 121 0.67 -4.28 -15.04
CA THR A 121 1.48 -3.35 -14.25
C THR A 121 1.71 -3.89 -12.83
N ALA A 122 0.69 -4.43 -12.17
CA ALA A 122 0.82 -5.08 -10.87
C ALA A 122 1.85 -6.22 -10.90
N LYS A 123 1.81 -7.08 -11.94
CA LYS A 123 2.81 -8.16 -12.12
C LYS A 123 4.24 -7.60 -12.17
N LYS A 124 4.46 -6.47 -12.87
CA LYS A 124 5.76 -5.79 -12.92
C LYS A 124 6.22 -5.30 -11.55
N TYR A 125 5.34 -4.65 -10.77
CA TYR A 125 5.69 -4.15 -9.44
C TYR A 125 5.85 -5.24 -8.37
N TYR A 126 5.12 -6.36 -8.48
CA TYR A 126 5.44 -7.55 -7.70
C TYR A 126 6.82 -8.11 -8.06
N ALA A 127 7.18 -8.16 -9.36
CA ALA A 127 8.52 -8.59 -9.78
C ALA A 127 9.63 -7.65 -9.25
N SER A 128 9.41 -6.33 -9.29
CA SER A 128 10.32 -5.35 -8.67
C SER A 128 10.49 -5.61 -7.17
N THR A 129 9.40 -5.91 -6.46
CA THR A 129 9.46 -6.26 -5.03
C THR A 129 10.28 -7.52 -4.79
N ILE A 130 10.11 -8.56 -5.62
CA ILE A 130 10.91 -9.80 -5.55
C ILE A 130 12.39 -9.47 -5.75
N GLN A 131 12.73 -8.67 -6.76
CA GLN A 131 14.11 -8.26 -7.04
C GLN A 131 14.74 -7.48 -5.87
N LEU A 132 14.06 -6.43 -5.38
CA LEU A 132 14.54 -5.58 -4.30
C LEU A 132 14.70 -6.33 -2.96
N THR A 133 13.99 -7.44 -2.78
CA THR A 133 14.06 -8.28 -1.57
C THR A 133 14.92 -9.54 -1.75
N GLY A 134 15.62 -9.67 -2.88
CA GLY A 134 16.47 -10.83 -3.17
C GLY A 134 15.69 -12.15 -3.23
N GLY A 135 14.46 -12.13 -3.75
CA GLY A 135 13.62 -13.31 -3.95
C GLY A 135 12.90 -13.83 -2.71
N LYS A 136 12.93 -13.10 -1.58
CA LYS A 136 12.45 -13.59 -0.28
C LYS A 136 11.03 -13.15 0.09
N ASN A 137 10.46 -12.19 -0.64
CA ASN A 137 9.12 -11.69 -0.34
C ASN A 137 8.05 -12.65 -0.86
N THR A 138 7.51 -13.48 0.02
CA THR A 138 6.47 -14.48 -0.29
C THR A 138 5.18 -13.84 -0.78
N ARG A 139 4.81 -12.67 -0.26
CA ARG A 139 3.61 -11.93 -0.67
C ARG A 139 3.70 -11.50 -2.14
N ALA A 140 4.87 -11.00 -2.56
CA ALA A 140 5.12 -10.64 -3.95
C ALA A 140 5.18 -11.86 -4.89
N LEU A 141 5.77 -12.97 -4.44
CA LEU A 141 5.75 -14.23 -5.20
C LEU A 141 4.31 -14.71 -5.45
N PHE A 142 3.45 -14.65 -4.43
CA PHE A 142 2.02 -14.92 -4.60
C PHE A 142 1.35 -13.93 -5.56
N GLY A 143 1.68 -12.64 -5.44
CA GLY A 143 1.18 -11.59 -6.34
C GLY A 143 1.45 -11.90 -7.81
N VAL A 144 2.66 -12.35 -8.16
CA VAL A 144 3.00 -12.78 -9.52
C VAL A 144 2.13 -13.95 -9.99
N CYS A 145 1.94 -14.97 -9.15
CA CYS A 145 1.09 -16.13 -9.46
C CYS A 145 -0.37 -15.69 -9.69
N LEU A 146 -0.91 -14.86 -8.80
CA LEU A 146 -2.28 -14.34 -8.88
C LEU A 146 -2.50 -13.47 -10.12
N CYS A 147 -1.60 -12.53 -10.42
CA CYS A 147 -1.67 -11.73 -11.64
C CYS A 147 -1.64 -12.62 -12.88
N SER A 148 -0.75 -13.61 -12.92
CA SER A 148 -0.61 -14.49 -14.09
C SER A 148 -1.87 -15.34 -14.32
N ALA A 149 -2.47 -15.86 -13.25
CA ALA A 149 -3.74 -16.57 -13.33
C ALA A 149 -4.88 -15.65 -13.82
N ALA A 150 -5.01 -14.44 -13.27
CA ALA A 150 -6.03 -13.47 -13.65
C ALA A 150 -5.87 -13.01 -15.11
N ILE A 151 -4.65 -12.69 -15.54
CA ILE A 151 -4.35 -12.30 -16.94
C ILE A 151 -4.69 -13.45 -17.89
N SER A 152 -4.32 -14.69 -17.56
CA SER A 152 -4.62 -15.88 -18.36
C SER A 152 -6.13 -16.08 -18.54
N GLN A 153 -6.92 -15.83 -17.49
CA GLN A 153 -8.38 -15.90 -17.57
C GLN A 153 -8.96 -14.79 -18.47
N LEU A 154 -8.49 -13.55 -18.34
CA LEU A 154 -8.97 -12.41 -19.14
C LEU A 154 -8.56 -12.47 -20.62
N THR A 155 -7.43 -13.12 -20.92
CA THR A 155 -6.88 -13.23 -22.29
C THR A 155 -7.27 -14.53 -22.99
N LYS A 156 -8.08 -15.38 -22.34
CA LYS A 156 -8.52 -16.66 -22.91
C LYS A 156 -9.22 -16.44 -24.26
N GLY A 157 -8.67 -17.02 -25.32
CA GLY A 157 -9.20 -16.93 -26.69
C GLY A 157 -8.70 -15.74 -27.51
N ARG A 158 -7.79 -14.91 -26.98
CA ARG A 158 -7.04 -13.91 -27.76
C ARG A 158 -5.69 -14.49 -28.19
N ASN A 159 -5.17 -14.07 -29.36
CA ASN A 159 -3.81 -14.43 -29.79
C ASN A 159 -2.84 -13.98 -28.70
N LYS A 160 -2.18 -14.96 -28.07
CA LYS A 160 -1.23 -14.72 -26.99
C LYS A 160 0.05 -14.19 -27.60
N GLU A 161 0.42 -12.96 -27.27
CA GLU A 161 1.84 -12.63 -27.23
C GLU A 161 2.44 -13.45 -26.08
N GLU A 162 3.48 -14.23 -26.37
CA GLU A 162 4.19 -15.09 -25.42
C GLU A 162 4.98 -14.25 -24.41
N GLU A 163 4.30 -13.48 -23.55
CA GLU A 163 4.97 -12.80 -22.45
C GLU A 163 5.27 -13.80 -21.31
N SER A 164 6.54 -14.20 -21.27
CA SER A 164 7.31 -14.81 -20.18
C SER A 164 6.50 -15.68 -19.21
N SER A 165 6.28 -16.94 -19.62
CA SER A 165 5.68 -17.93 -18.73
C SER A 165 6.60 -18.36 -17.57
N GLU A 166 7.89 -18.04 -17.69
CA GLU A 166 8.95 -18.49 -16.79
C GLU A 166 8.84 -17.86 -15.41
N LEU A 167 8.50 -16.57 -15.32
CA LEU A 167 8.49 -15.85 -14.05
C LEU A 167 7.48 -16.44 -13.06
N GLN A 168 6.28 -16.81 -13.51
CA GLN A 168 5.28 -17.39 -12.61
C GLN A 168 5.63 -18.81 -12.16
N SER A 169 6.29 -19.59 -13.00
CA SER A 169 6.75 -20.94 -12.65
C SER A 169 7.87 -20.86 -11.61
N LEU A 170 8.84 -19.97 -11.82
CA LEU A 170 9.90 -19.70 -10.84
C LEU A 170 9.33 -19.16 -9.52
N ALA A 171 8.32 -18.31 -9.56
CA ALA A 171 7.65 -17.81 -8.37
C ALA A 171 6.94 -18.94 -7.59
N ALA A 172 6.24 -19.82 -8.29
CA ALA A 172 5.58 -21.01 -7.73
C ALA A 172 6.58 -21.98 -7.08
N GLU A 173 7.70 -22.26 -7.75
CA GLU A 173 8.78 -23.10 -7.21
C GLU A 173 9.42 -22.47 -5.97
N ALA A 174 9.69 -21.16 -6.00
CA ALA A 174 10.25 -20.44 -4.86
C ALA A 174 9.31 -20.46 -3.65
N LEU A 175 8.00 -20.29 -3.87
CA LEU A 175 6.99 -20.43 -2.81
C LEU A 175 6.99 -21.84 -2.23
N MET A 176 6.92 -22.88 -3.07
CA MET A 176 6.94 -24.27 -2.61
C MET A 176 8.20 -24.57 -1.79
N LYS A 177 9.37 -24.10 -2.23
CA LYS A 177 10.63 -24.26 -1.50
C LYS A 177 10.63 -23.54 -0.15
N ASP A 178 10.11 -22.32 -0.06
CA ASP A 178 10.06 -21.58 1.20
C ASP A 178 9.11 -22.23 2.20
N TYR A 179 7.92 -22.64 1.75
CA TYR A 179 6.93 -23.31 2.60
C TYR A 179 7.38 -24.69 3.06
N LYS A 180 7.98 -25.52 2.19
CA LYS A 180 8.62 -26.79 2.58
C LYS A 180 9.63 -26.61 3.72
N ARG A 181 10.34 -25.48 3.74
CA ARG A 181 11.39 -25.20 4.74
C ARG A 181 10.83 -24.60 6.03
N ARG A 182 9.92 -23.63 5.93
CA ARG A 182 9.47 -22.81 7.08
C ARG A 182 8.14 -23.27 7.68
N ALA A 183 7.26 -23.85 6.87
CA ALA A 183 5.93 -24.29 7.29
C ALA A 183 5.51 -25.56 6.54
N PRO A 184 6.15 -26.72 6.79
CA PRO A 184 5.87 -27.96 6.07
C PRO A 184 4.40 -28.40 6.15
N SER A 185 3.71 -28.09 7.25
CA SER A 185 2.27 -28.37 7.42
C SER A 185 1.37 -27.65 6.40
N MET A 186 1.86 -26.56 5.79
CA MET A 186 1.13 -25.77 4.80
C MET A 186 1.48 -26.12 3.35
N GLU A 187 2.43 -27.04 3.13
CA GLU A 187 2.91 -27.41 1.79
C GLU A 187 1.78 -27.91 0.89
N ALA A 188 0.95 -28.83 1.40
CA ALA A 188 -0.17 -29.40 0.65
C ALA A 188 -1.20 -28.33 0.25
N LEU A 189 -1.42 -27.32 1.11
CA LEU A 189 -2.32 -26.22 0.82
C LEU A 189 -1.76 -25.34 -0.30
N VAL A 190 -0.48 -24.96 -0.22
CA VAL A 190 0.17 -24.12 -1.25
C VAL A 190 0.21 -24.84 -2.59
N ALA A 191 0.54 -26.14 -2.60
CA ALA A 191 0.51 -26.96 -3.81
C ALA A 191 -0.90 -27.00 -4.44
N GLY A 192 -1.94 -27.19 -3.62
CA GLY A 192 -3.33 -27.17 -4.09
C GLY A 192 -3.73 -25.82 -4.70
N MET A 193 -3.32 -24.71 -4.08
CA MET A 193 -3.56 -23.37 -4.60
C MET A 193 -2.86 -23.11 -5.93
N LEU A 194 -1.58 -23.47 -6.06
CA LEU A 194 -0.82 -23.31 -7.31
C LEU A 194 -1.40 -24.16 -8.45
N LYS A 195 -1.87 -25.37 -8.15
CA LYS A 195 -2.57 -26.24 -9.10
C LYS A 195 -3.89 -25.62 -9.59
N ASN A 196 -4.68 -25.04 -8.69
CA ASN A 196 -5.91 -24.35 -9.06
C ASN A 196 -5.66 -23.13 -9.96
N MET A 197 -4.50 -22.48 -9.81
CA MET A 197 -4.05 -21.40 -10.69
C MET A 197 -3.48 -21.89 -12.03
N LYS A 198 -3.37 -23.21 -12.25
CA LYS A 198 -2.72 -23.85 -13.41
C LYS A 198 -1.24 -23.48 -13.55
N LEU A 199 -0.55 -23.35 -12.41
CA LEU A 199 0.86 -22.97 -12.30
C LEU A 199 1.76 -24.11 -11.83
N SER A 200 1.20 -25.30 -11.59
CA SER A 200 1.89 -26.53 -11.19
C SER A 200 1.34 -27.75 -11.91
#